data_AF-X1J550-F1
#
_entry.id   AF-X1J550-F1
#
_cell.length_a   1.000
_cell.length_b   1.000
_cell.length_c   1.000
_cell.angle_alpha   90.00
_cell.angle_beta   90.00
_cell.angle_gamma   90.00
#
_symmetry.space_group_name_H-M   'P 1'
#
loop_
_entity.id
_entity.type
_entity.pdbx_description
1 polymer ?
#
loop_
_entity_poly.entity_id
_entity_poly.type
_entity_poly.pdbx_seq_one_letter_code
_entity_poly.pdbx_strand_id
1 'polypeptide(L)'
;MNREELPTEEEQFQVYKQVAERCAPYHAVIRTVDLGGDKFITSPSLPEEMNPFLGWRAIRFSLEQPETFKDQLRAVLRASAYGKLKLMYPMISDIKEVRKANAILKEATEEVERRGEEFDREMEVGIM
;
A
#
# COMPACT_ATOMS: atom_id res chain seq x y z
N MET A 1 -0.37 -8.44 -15.39
CA MET A 1 -0.63 -8.98 -14.04
C MET A 1 -1.40 -10.26 -14.27
N ASN A 2 -0.82 -11.41 -13.91
CA ASN A 2 -1.28 -12.73 -14.37
C ASN A 2 -2.07 -13.49 -13.28
N ARG A 3 -2.87 -12.79 -12.47
CA ARG A 3 -3.70 -13.43 -11.44
C ARG A 3 -5.04 -12.73 -11.29
N GLU A 4 -6.05 -13.53 -10.96
CA GLU A 4 -7.45 -13.10 -10.80
C GLU A 4 -7.71 -12.48 -9.41
N GLU A 5 -6.89 -12.83 -8.42
CA GLU A 5 -7.05 -12.38 -7.03
C GLU A 5 -5.97 -11.37 -6.60
N LEU A 6 -6.33 -10.51 -5.64
CA LEU A 6 -5.39 -9.59 -5.02
C LEU A 6 -4.40 -10.36 -4.12
N PRO A 7 -3.12 -9.95 -4.06
CA PRO A 7 -2.15 -10.62 -3.22
C PRO A 7 -2.49 -10.49 -1.73
N THR A 8 -2.26 -11.57 -1.00
CA THR A 8 -2.41 -11.58 0.46
C THR A 8 -1.32 -10.74 1.15
N GLU A 9 -1.54 -10.34 2.40
CA GLU A 9 -0.53 -9.67 3.23
C GLU A 9 0.80 -10.42 3.24
N GLU A 10 0.77 -11.75 3.39
CA GLU A 10 1.97 -12.58 3.48
C GLU A 10 2.74 -12.63 2.15
N GLU A 11 2.04 -12.76 1.03
CA GLU A 11 2.69 -12.71 -0.29
C GLU A 11 3.37 -11.34 -0.53
N GLN A 12 2.69 -10.26 -0.16
CA GLN A 12 3.25 -8.91 -0.27
C GLN A 12 4.47 -8.74 0.63
N PHE A 13 4.39 -9.21 1.88
CA PHE A 13 5.47 -9.14 2.85
C PHE A 13 6.73 -9.83 2.34
N GLN A 14 6.62 -11.06 1.81
CA GLN A 14 7.77 -11.80 1.29
C GLN A 14 8.47 -11.05 0.15
N VAL A 15 7.71 -10.40 -0.72
CA VAL A 15 8.27 -9.58 -1.81
C VAL A 15 8.94 -8.33 -1.27
N TYR A 16 8.29 -7.58 -0.37
CA TYR A 16 8.85 -6.36 0.19
C TYR A 16 10.08 -6.61 1.06
N LYS A 17 10.10 -7.72 1.81
CA LYS A 17 11.27 -8.16 2.58
C LYS A 17 12.47 -8.39 1.66
N GLN A 18 12.28 -9.12 0.55
CA GLN A 18 13.35 -9.33 -0.42
C GLN A 18 13.90 -8.03 -0.99
N VAL A 19 13.03 -7.04 -1.23
CA VAL A 19 13.45 -5.71 -1.67
C VAL A 19 14.27 -5.01 -0.57
N ALA A 20 13.78 -5.01 0.68
CA ALA A 20 14.46 -4.40 1.81
C ALA A 20 15.88 -4.97 2.00
N GLU A 21 16.02 -6.29 1.99
CA GLU A 21 17.29 -6.99 2.16
C GLU A 21 18.25 -6.70 1.00
N ARG A 22 17.76 -6.70 -0.25
CA ARG A 22 18.60 -6.46 -1.44
C ARG A 22 19.04 -5.01 -1.61
N CYS A 23 18.27 -4.06 -1.10
CA CYS A 23 18.60 -2.64 -1.17
C CYS A 23 19.55 -2.19 -0.06
N ALA A 24 19.77 -3.00 0.98
CA ALA A 24 20.65 -2.66 2.09
C ALA A 24 22.09 -2.34 1.62
N PRO A 25 22.75 -1.30 2.17
CA PRO A 25 22.31 -0.43 3.26
C PRO A 25 21.50 0.80 2.83
N TYR A 26 21.16 0.92 1.54
CA TYR A 26 20.37 2.02 0.99
C TYR A 26 18.88 1.84 1.29
N HIS A 27 18.09 2.87 1.00
CA HIS A 27 16.64 2.82 1.18
C HIS A 27 15.91 2.50 -0.12
N ALA A 28 14.74 1.86 0.01
CA ALA A 28 13.78 1.69 -1.09
C ALA A 28 12.46 2.38 -0.74
N VAL A 29 11.85 3.05 -1.72
CA VAL A 29 10.54 3.69 -1.55
C VAL A 29 9.47 2.78 -2.12
N ILE A 30 8.63 2.22 -1.26
CA ILE A 30 7.47 1.43 -1.65
C ILE A 30 6.31 2.39 -1.91
N ARG A 31 5.95 2.53 -3.18
CA ARG A 31 4.71 3.20 -3.56
C ARG A 31 3.55 2.24 -3.35
N THR A 32 2.52 2.68 -2.63
CA THR A 32 1.30 1.89 -2.46
C THR A 32 0.59 1.70 -3.79
N VAL A 33 -0.41 0.83 -3.81
CA VAL A 33 -1.09 0.40 -5.03
C VAL A 33 -1.57 1.59 -5.88
N ASP A 34 -1.13 1.62 -7.14
CA ASP A 34 -1.55 2.58 -8.18
C ASP A 34 -2.22 1.79 -9.32
N LEU A 35 -3.40 1.28 -8.98
CA LEU A 35 -4.33 0.65 -9.91
C LEU A 35 -5.42 1.65 -10.27
N GLY A 36 -5.80 1.73 -11.54
CA GLY A 36 -6.99 2.44 -12.00
C GLY A 36 -7.99 1.51 -12.66
N GLY A 37 -9.12 2.04 -13.09
CA GLY A 37 -10.17 1.28 -13.78
C GLY A 37 -9.68 0.51 -15.01
N ASP A 38 -8.59 0.96 -15.63
CA ASP A 38 -7.88 0.31 -16.74
C ASP A 38 -7.31 -1.08 -16.41
N LYS A 39 -7.07 -1.35 -15.13
CA LYS A 39 -6.50 -2.62 -14.64
C LYS A 39 -7.52 -3.54 -13.97
N PHE A 40 -8.74 -3.04 -13.72
CA PHE A 40 -9.85 -3.79 -13.14
C PHE A 40 -10.86 -4.30 -14.18
N ILE A 41 -10.58 -4.13 -15.47
CA ILE A 41 -11.49 -4.48 -16.59
C ILE A 41 -11.96 -5.94 -16.56
N THR A 42 -11.28 -6.84 -15.85
CA THR A 42 -11.67 -8.24 -15.66
C THR A 42 -12.65 -8.49 -14.52
N SER A 43 -12.97 -7.51 -13.67
CA SER A 43 -13.99 -7.67 -12.62
C SER A 43 -15.34 -7.13 -13.11
N PRO A 44 -16.36 -7.98 -13.30
CA PRO A 44 -17.65 -7.59 -13.90
C PRO A 44 -18.50 -6.63 -13.03
N SER A 45 -18.01 -6.22 -11.86
CA SER A 45 -18.73 -5.39 -10.89
C SER A 45 -18.38 -3.90 -10.92
N LEU A 46 -17.44 -3.46 -11.76
CA LEU A 46 -17.03 -2.07 -11.80
C LEU A 46 -17.71 -1.29 -12.92
N PRO A 47 -18.36 -0.14 -12.63
CA PRO A 47 -18.94 0.70 -13.66
C PRO A 47 -17.85 1.17 -14.61
N GLU A 48 -18.10 1.06 -15.91
CA GLU A 48 -17.20 1.58 -16.92
C GLU A 48 -17.05 3.10 -16.74
N GLU A 49 -15.83 3.54 -16.41
CA GLU A 49 -15.56 4.96 -16.23
C GLU A 49 -15.28 5.62 -17.59
N MET A 50 -15.94 6.75 -17.86
CA MET A 50 -15.68 7.54 -19.08
C MET A 50 -14.22 7.98 -19.20
N ASN A 51 -13.53 8.21 -18.07
CA ASN A 51 -12.13 8.61 -18.03
C ASN A 51 -11.38 7.96 -16.84
N PRO A 52 -10.81 6.75 -17.02
CA PRO A 52 -10.13 6.01 -15.95
C PRO A 52 -8.93 6.74 -15.32
N PHE A 53 -8.28 7.63 -16.07
CA PHE A 53 -7.16 8.42 -15.57
C PHE A 53 -7.56 9.48 -14.53
N LEU A 54 -8.80 9.96 -14.59
CA LEU A 54 -9.33 10.98 -13.68
C LEU A 54 -10.26 10.39 -12.61
N GLY A 55 -10.60 9.10 -12.72
CA GLY A 55 -11.59 8.43 -11.91
C GLY A 55 -11.04 7.75 -10.65
N TRP A 56 -11.59 6.58 -10.36
CA TRP A 56 -11.38 5.81 -9.16
C TRP A 56 -10.12 4.95 -9.28
N ARG A 57 -9.01 5.50 -8.76
CA ARG A 57 -7.68 4.89 -8.84
C ARG A 57 -6.81 5.20 -7.63
N ALA A 58 -5.73 4.45 -7.48
CA ALA A 58 -4.65 4.74 -6.57
C ALA A 58 -5.15 4.96 -5.13
N ILE A 59 -4.78 6.08 -4.49
CA ILE A 59 -5.23 6.36 -3.12
C ILE A 59 -6.75 6.39 -2.97
N ARG A 60 -7.50 6.82 -4.00
CA ARG A 60 -8.98 6.87 -3.93
C ARG A 60 -9.57 5.46 -3.84
N PHE A 61 -8.98 4.51 -4.56
CA PHE A 61 -9.31 3.09 -4.44
C PHE A 61 -8.94 2.57 -3.04
N SER A 62 -7.71 2.84 -2.59
CA SER A 62 -7.22 2.39 -1.28
C SER A 62 -8.05 2.91 -0.10
N LEU A 63 -8.55 4.15 -0.17
CA LEU A 63 -9.39 4.73 0.88
C LEU A 63 -10.81 4.15 0.90
N GLU A 64 -11.31 3.67 -0.24
CA GLU A 64 -12.63 3.03 -0.34
C GLU A 64 -12.57 1.52 -0.03
N GLN A 65 -11.39 0.91 -0.18
CA GLN A 65 -11.11 -0.50 0.13
C GLN A 65 -10.09 -0.64 1.26
N PRO A 66 -10.44 -0.24 2.51
CA PRO A 66 -9.48 -0.10 3.61
C PRO A 66 -8.83 -1.42 4.01
N GLU A 67 -9.51 -2.57 3.94
CA GLU A 67 -8.90 -3.85 4.33
C GLU A 67 -7.80 -4.28 3.37
N THR A 68 -8.04 -4.18 2.06
CA THR A 68 -7.00 -4.40 1.03
C THR A 68 -5.85 -3.44 1.19
N PHE A 69 -6.14 -2.18 1.54
CA PHE A 69 -5.09 -1.20 1.79
C PHE A 69 -4.26 -1.58 3.03
N LYS A 70 -4.92 -1.96 4.13
CA LYS A 70 -4.23 -2.40 5.35
C LYS A 70 -3.38 -3.65 5.14
N ASP A 71 -3.80 -4.61 4.31
CA ASP A 71 -2.96 -5.77 3.95
C ASP A 71 -1.62 -5.30 3.38
N GLN A 72 -1.64 -4.35 2.46
CA GLN A 72 -0.41 -3.79 1.89
C GLN A 72 0.40 -3.02 2.94
N LEU A 73 -0.24 -2.21 3.78
CA LEU A 73 0.44 -1.41 4.81
C LEU A 73 1.13 -2.30 5.85
N ARG A 74 0.44 -3.32 6.37
CA ARG A 74 1.00 -4.29 7.30
C ARG A 74 2.18 -5.04 6.69
N ALA A 75 2.06 -5.45 5.42
CA ALA A 75 3.14 -6.11 4.70
C ALA A 75 4.40 -5.24 4.58
N VAL A 76 4.25 -3.95 4.25
CA VAL A 76 5.38 -3.01 4.17
C VAL A 76 5.99 -2.74 5.56
N LEU A 77 5.14 -2.55 6.58
CA LEU A 77 5.59 -2.39 7.97
C LEU A 77 6.42 -3.60 8.41
N ARG A 78 5.90 -4.82 8.30
CA ARG A 78 6.63 -6.05 8.65
C ARG A 78 7.95 -6.18 7.87
N ALA A 79 7.96 -5.80 6.59
CA ALA A 79 9.18 -5.85 5.77
C ALA A 79 10.25 -4.82 6.17
N SER A 80 9.84 -3.68 6.75
CA SER A 80 10.77 -2.63 7.19
C SER A 80 11.71 -3.06 8.33
N ALA A 81 11.40 -4.16 9.04
CA ALA A 81 12.32 -4.76 10.01
C ALA A 81 13.61 -5.30 9.38
N TYR A 82 13.61 -5.56 8.05
CA TYR A 82 14.71 -6.22 7.34
C TYR A 82 15.57 -5.27 6.50
N GLY A 83 15.26 -3.97 6.49
CA GLY A 83 16.00 -2.96 5.73
C GLY A 83 15.26 -1.63 5.67
N LYS A 84 15.93 -0.60 5.15
CA LYS A 84 15.36 0.76 5.13
C LYS A 84 14.30 0.89 4.05
N LEU A 85 13.04 0.82 4.46
CA LEU A 85 11.91 1.11 3.58
C LEU A 85 11.35 2.52 3.87
N LYS A 86 10.78 3.14 2.85
CA LYS A 86 9.91 4.31 2.98
C LYS A 86 8.59 3.98 2.29
N LEU A 87 7.50 4.58 2.75
CA LEU A 87 6.18 4.43 2.15
C LEU A 87 5.80 5.70 1.38
N MET A 88 5.11 5.56 0.24
CA MET A 88 4.62 6.71 -0.51
C MET A 88 3.21 6.46 -1.06
N TYR A 89 2.28 7.36 -0.78
CA TYR A 89 0.92 7.31 -1.33
C TYR A 89 0.86 7.95 -2.73
N PRO A 90 0.33 7.27 -3.76
CA PRO A 90 0.17 7.82 -5.10
C PRO A 90 -1.09 8.68 -5.27
N MET A 91 -1.02 9.67 -6.16
CA MET A 91 -2.17 10.44 -6.65
C MET A 91 -2.89 11.23 -5.55
N ILE A 92 -2.14 11.80 -4.61
CA ILE A 92 -2.71 12.64 -3.56
C ILE A 92 -3.11 14.00 -4.16
N SER A 93 -4.35 14.41 -3.91
CA SER A 93 -4.92 15.65 -4.41
C SER A 93 -5.44 16.58 -3.31
N ASP A 94 -5.73 16.06 -2.12
CA ASP A 94 -6.19 16.82 -0.95
C ASP A 94 -5.48 16.34 0.33
N ILE A 95 -5.21 17.27 1.25
CA ILE A 95 -4.69 16.99 2.60
C ILE A 95 -5.61 16.05 3.39
N LYS A 96 -6.92 16.05 3.10
CA LYS A 96 -7.87 15.12 3.73
C LYS A 96 -7.56 13.67 3.37
N GLU A 97 -7.10 13.40 2.15
CA GLU A 97 -6.71 12.04 1.72
C GLU A 97 -5.49 11.57 2.52
N VAL A 98 -4.50 12.44 2.70
CA VAL A 98 -3.31 12.16 3.52
C VAL A 98 -3.70 11.83 4.97
N ARG A 99 -4.60 12.63 5.56
CA ARG A 99 -5.06 12.42 6.94
C ARG A 99 -5.79 11.08 7.09
N LYS A 100 -6.65 10.72 6.14
CA LYS A 100 -7.34 9.43 6.13
C LYS A 100 -6.37 8.27 5.95
N ALA A 101 -5.44 8.37 5.00
CA ALA A 101 -4.43 7.34 4.75
C ALA A 101 -3.55 7.10 5.97
N ASN A 102 -3.12 8.17 6.65
CA ASN A 102 -2.33 8.07 7.87
C ASN A 102 -3.12 7.50 9.06
N ALA A 103 -4.44 7.73 9.13
CA ALA A 103 -5.28 7.08 10.13
C ALA A 103 -5.32 5.56 9.91
N ILE A 104 -5.49 5.12 8.65
CA ILE A 104 -5.47 3.69 8.28
C ILE A 104 -4.09 3.09 8.52
N LEU A 105 -3.00 3.81 8.19
CA LEU A 105 -1.65 3.37 8.51
C LEU A 105 -1.46 3.18 10.02
N LYS A 106 -1.96 4.12 10.83
CA LYS A 106 -1.89 4.00 12.29
C LYS A 106 -2.62 2.76 12.79
N GLU A 107 -3.82 2.48 12.28
CA GLU A 107 -4.55 1.25 12.61
C GLU A 107 -3.75 0.00 12.23
N ALA A 108 -3.16 -0.03 11.03
CA ALA A 108 -2.30 -1.12 10.59
C ALA A 108 -1.06 -1.29 11.48
N THR A 109 -0.42 -0.19 11.91
CA THR A 109 0.69 -0.21 12.86
C THR A 109 0.26 -0.81 14.20
N GLU A 110 -0.87 -0.37 14.77
CA GLU A 110 -1.40 -0.92 16.02
C GLU A 110 -1.73 -2.41 15.90
N GLU A 111 -2.21 -2.86 14.74
CA GLU A 111 -2.46 -4.28 14.48
C GLU A 111 -1.17 -5.11 14.44
N VAL A 112 -0.12 -4.64 13.76
CA VAL A 112 1.21 -5.28 13.71
C VAL A 112 1.82 -5.33 15.12
N GLU A 113 1.70 -4.24 15.90
CA GLU A 113 2.15 -4.20 17.29
C GLU A 113 1.40 -5.21 18.17
N ARG A 114 0.08 -5.32 18.03
CA ARG A 114 -0.72 -6.30 18.78
C ARG A 114 -0.36 -7.75 18.43
N ARG A 115 0.09 -8.00 17.19
CA ARG A 115 0.61 -9.31 16.76
C ARG A 115 2.02 -9.60 17.30
N GLY A 116 2.70 -8.61 17.86
CA GLY A 116 4.07 -8.73 18.36
C GLY A 116 5.12 -8.81 17.26
N GLU A 117 4.80 -8.29 16.06
CA GLU A 117 5.68 -8.32 14.91
C GLU A 117 6.60 -7.09 14.88
N GLU A 118 7.86 -7.27 14.46
CA GLU A 118 8.84 -6.19 14.36
C GLU A 118 8.62 -5.35 13.10
N PHE A 119 8.90 -4.05 13.21
CA PHE A 119 8.89 -3.08 12.12
C PHE A 119 9.71 -1.84 12.50
N ASP A 120 10.06 -1.02 11.52
CA ASP A 120 10.70 0.27 11.71
C ASP A 120 9.68 1.33 12.17
N ARG A 121 9.79 1.76 13.43
CA ARG A 121 8.93 2.77 14.05
C ARG A 121 9.14 4.17 13.49
N GLU A 122 10.28 4.41 12.84
CA GLU A 122 10.64 5.69 12.24
C GLU A 122 10.47 5.68 10.71
N MET A 123 9.83 4.64 10.15
CA MET A 123 9.60 4.52 8.72
C MET A 123 8.95 5.79 8.15
N GLU A 124 9.67 6.45 7.24
CA GLU A 124 9.22 7.69 6.62
C GLU A 124 8.05 7.44 5.66
N VAL A 125 7.06 8.33 5.70
CA VAL A 125 5.86 8.28 4.84
C VAL A 125 5.77 9.58 4.02
N GLY A 126 5.69 9.43 2.71
CA GLY A 126 5.58 10.52 1.74
C GLY A 126 4.33 10.42 0.86
N ILE A 127 4.19 11.40 -0.04
CA ILE A 127 3.12 11.48 -1.02
C ILE A 127 3.69 11.80 -2.40
N MET A 128 2.99 11.35 -3.44
CA MET A 128 3.23 11.67 -4.85
C MET A 128 2.05 12.46 -5.42
#